data_AF-A0A3C1G6A0-F1
#
_entry.id   AF-A0A3C1G6A0-F1
#
_cell.length_a   1.000
_cell.length_b   1.000
_cell.length_c   1.000
_cell.angle_alpha   90.00
_cell.angle_beta   90.00
_cell.angle_gamma   90.00
#
_symmetry.space_group_name_H-M   'P 1'
#
loop_
_entity.id
_entity.type
_entity.pdbx_description
1 polymer ?
#
loop_
_entity_poly.entity_id
_entity_poly.type
_entity_poly.pdbx_seq_one_letter_code
_entity_poly.pdbx_strand_id
1 'polypeptide(L)'
;MADVVGFYETFGAGSAAEPDMEDHIAAELEFMGGLALREACALADDEPDTLAVTRGVERAFLTDHLGRWAEAFAGAVAGATPERLHAAAAALLAAWIAAEVEALGAVPERVLLPEEAERV
;
A
#
# COMPACT_ATOMS: atom_id res chain seq x y z
N MET A 1 8.09 4.36 11.86
CA MET A 1 8.08 5.75 11.33
C MET A 1 9.37 6.08 10.58
N ALA A 2 10.56 5.73 11.05
CA ALA A 2 11.83 6.02 10.35
C ALA A 2 12.13 5.21 9.05
N ASP A 3 11.19 4.40 8.54
CA ASP A 3 11.45 3.43 7.45
C ASP A 3 10.80 3.84 6.10
N VAL A 4 9.60 4.42 6.17
CA VAL A 4 8.80 4.82 5.00
C VAL A 4 9.46 5.94 4.17
N VAL A 5 10.06 6.93 4.84
CA VAL A 5 10.79 8.01 4.16
C VAL A 5 11.97 7.48 3.35
N GLY A 6 12.68 6.47 3.85
CA GLY A 6 13.79 5.83 3.13
C GLY A 6 13.35 5.14 1.84
N PHE A 7 12.15 4.55 1.85
CA PHE A 7 11.53 4.04 0.62
C PHE A 7 11.24 5.19 -0.36
N TYR A 8 10.61 6.27 0.07
CA TYR A 8 10.27 7.38 -0.82
C TYR A 8 11.49 8.07 -1.44
N GLU A 9 12.55 8.30 -0.66
CA GLU A 9 13.79 8.89 -1.14
C GLU A 9 14.53 7.97 -2.13
N THR A 10 14.53 6.67 -1.89
CA THR A 10 15.19 5.68 -2.76
C THR A 10 14.46 5.50 -4.09
N PHE A 11 13.14 5.68 -4.10
CA PHE A 11 12.28 5.30 -5.22
C PHE A 11 11.49 6.47 -5.85
N GLY A 12 11.67 7.70 -5.38
CA GLY A 12 11.27 8.92 -6.07
C GLY A 12 9.78 9.30 -5.97
N ALA A 13 9.12 9.03 -4.84
CA ALA A 13 7.75 9.51 -4.60
C ALA A 13 7.79 11.02 -4.25
N GLY A 14 7.13 11.86 -5.05
CA GLY A 14 7.30 13.32 -5.00
C GLY A 14 6.41 14.01 -3.96
N SER A 15 5.22 13.47 -3.67
CA SER A 15 4.26 14.08 -2.74
C SER A 15 4.52 13.77 -1.27
N ALA A 16 5.32 12.75 -0.98
CA ALA A 16 5.62 12.28 0.38
C ALA A 16 6.69 13.10 1.11
N ALA A 17 7.29 14.08 0.44
CA ALA A 17 8.32 14.96 1.01
C ALA A 17 7.76 16.11 1.85
N GLU A 18 6.44 16.28 1.89
CA GLU A 18 5.78 17.25 2.77
C GLU A 18 5.64 16.67 4.20
N PRO A 19 5.92 17.46 5.26
CA PRO A 19 5.74 17.01 6.63
C PRO A 19 4.29 16.54 6.86
N ASP A 20 4.12 15.45 7.61
CA ASP A 20 2.83 14.80 7.93
C ASP A 20 2.12 14.08 6.77
N MET A 21 2.73 13.99 5.58
CA MET A 21 2.16 13.24 4.42
C MET A 21 2.74 11.82 4.27
N GLU A 22 3.73 11.45 5.07
CA GLU A 22 4.51 10.22 4.92
C GLU A 22 3.65 8.94 5.07
N ASP A 23 2.68 8.98 5.98
CA ASP A 23 1.70 7.90 6.25
C ASP A 23 0.33 8.16 5.60
N HIS A 24 0.23 9.21 4.78
CA HIS A 24 -1.01 9.52 4.07
C HIS A 24 -1.26 8.47 2.98
N ILE A 25 -2.49 7.94 2.91
CA ILE A 25 -2.86 6.88 1.95
C ILE A 25 -2.45 7.20 0.51
N ALA A 26 -2.57 8.47 0.09
CA ALA A 26 -2.18 8.89 -1.25
C ALA A 26 -0.67 8.77 -1.51
N ALA A 27 0.17 9.06 -0.51
CA ALA A 27 1.63 8.97 -0.64
C ALA A 27 2.07 7.49 -0.71
N GLU A 28 1.52 6.63 0.16
CA GLU A 28 1.80 5.19 0.12
C GLU A 28 1.33 4.55 -1.20
N LEU A 29 0.19 4.98 -1.75
CA LEU A 29 -0.29 4.52 -3.05
C LEU A 29 0.51 5.06 -4.24
N GLU A 30 1.01 6.30 -4.18
CA GLU A 30 1.92 6.84 -5.20
C GLU A 30 3.20 6.03 -5.25
N PHE A 31 3.75 5.69 -4.09
CA PHE A 31 4.94 4.85 -4.00
C PHE A 31 4.72 3.46 -4.59
N MET A 32 3.63 2.79 -4.22
CA MET A 32 3.26 1.50 -4.84
C MET A 32 3.05 1.62 -6.35
N GLY A 33 2.44 2.71 -6.83
CA GLY A 33 2.32 2.97 -8.27
C GLY A 33 3.67 3.12 -8.98
N GLY A 34 4.65 3.75 -8.31
CA GLY A 34 6.02 3.85 -8.81
C GLY A 34 6.75 2.49 -8.87
N LEU A 35 6.51 1.60 -7.90
CA LEU A 35 7.04 0.23 -7.93
C LEU A 35 6.40 -0.61 -9.03
N ALA A 36 5.07 -0.55 -9.17
CA ALA A 36 4.35 -1.26 -10.23
C ALA A 36 4.83 -0.85 -11.65
N LEU A 37 5.13 0.43 -11.87
CA LEU A 37 5.72 0.89 -13.13
C LEU A 37 7.12 0.30 -13.35
N ARG A 38 7.97 0.26 -12.31
CA ARG A 38 9.29 -0.36 -12.40
C ARG A 38 9.19 -1.87 -12.67
N GLU A 39 8.27 -2.56 -12.02
CA GLU A 39 7.99 -3.98 -12.24
C GLU A 39 7.60 -4.24 -13.71
N ALA A 40 6.69 -3.41 -14.24
CA ALA A 40 6.26 -3.49 -15.64
C ALA A 40 7.41 -3.25 -16.63
N CYS A 41 8.30 -2.28 -16.37
CA CYS A 41 9.48 -2.06 -17.19
C CYS A 41 10.44 -3.26 -17.13
N ALA A 42 10.74 -3.79 -15.94
CA ALA A 42 11.62 -4.94 -15.78
C ALA A 42 11.08 -6.19 -16.49
N LEU A 43 9.76 -6.39 -16.49
CA LEU A 43 9.10 -7.45 -17.25
C LEU A 43 9.21 -7.22 -18.77
N ALA A 44 9.05 -5.99 -19.24
CA ALA A 44 9.12 -5.65 -20.65
C ALA A 44 10.53 -5.80 -21.23
N ASP A 45 11.54 -5.48 -20.42
CA ASP A 45 12.96 -5.48 -20.81
C ASP A 45 13.69 -6.81 -20.48
N ASP A 46 12.97 -7.80 -19.93
CA ASP A 46 13.49 -9.11 -19.50
C ASP A 46 14.66 -8.98 -18.51
N GLU A 47 14.48 -8.13 -17.50
CA GLU A 47 15.44 -7.90 -16.41
C GLU A 47 15.03 -8.65 -15.13
N PRO A 48 15.36 -9.96 -14.99
CA PRO A 48 14.88 -10.78 -13.88
C PRO A 48 15.42 -10.34 -12.50
N ASP A 49 16.63 -9.80 -12.44
CA ASP A 49 17.22 -9.30 -11.19
C ASP A 49 16.52 -8.04 -10.71
N THR A 50 16.27 -7.08 -11.60
CA THR A 50 15.49 -5.87 -11.32
C THR A 50 14.08 -6.22 -10.87
N LEU A 51 13.42 -7.15 -11.58
CA LEU A 51 12.09 -7.65 -11.22
C LEU A 51 12.07 -8.25 -9.81
N ALA A 52 13.04 -9.10 -9.48
CA ALA A 52 13.14 -9.74 -8.17
C ALA A 52 13.35 -8.73 -7.04
N VAL A 53 14.19 -7.72 -7.26
CA VAL A 53 14.40 -6.63 -6.30
C VAL A 53 13.12 -5.83 -6.12
N THR A 54 12.48 -5.37 -7.20
CA THR A 54 11.25 -4.57 -7.13
C THR A 54 10.14 -5.29 -6.36
N ARG A 55 9.86 -6.56 -6.68
CA ARG A 55 8.87 -7.36 -5.94
C ARG A 55 9.24 -7.57 -4.48
N GLY A 56 10.54 -7.64 -4.17
CA GLY A 56 11.03 -7.68 -2.79
C GLY A 56 10.68 -6.42 -2.01
N VAL A 57 10.81 -5.25 -2.64
CA VAL A 57 10.45 -3.94 -2.07
C VAL A 57 8.94 -3.84 -1.89
N GLU A 58 8.14 -4.22 -2.89
CA GLU A 58 6.67 -4.22 -2.80
C GLU A 58 6.17 -5.11 -1.65
N ARG A 59 6.71 -6.33 -1.55
CA ARG A 59 6.39 -7.26 -0.47
C ARG A 59 6.71 -6.66 0.90
N ALA A 60 7.90 -6.07 1.06
CA ALA A 60 8.33 -5.46 2.31
C ALA A 60 7.40 -4.30 2.69
N PHE A 61 7.11 -3.41 1.74
CA PHE A 61 6.23 -2.27 1.98
C PHE A 61 4.81 -2.69 2.36
N LEU A 62 4.24 -3.70 1.70
CA LEU A 62 2.94 -4.26 2.07
C LEU A 62 2.97 -4.95 3.45
N THR A 63 4.08 -5.60 3.82
CA THR A 63 4.22 -6.29 5.11
C THR A 63 4.35 -5.31 6.27
N ASP A 64 5.20 -4.30 6.11
CA ASP A 64 5.62 -3.44 7.20
C ASP A 64 4.82 -2.12 7.28
N HIS A 65 4.14 -1.73 6.19
CA HIS A 65 3.42 -0.47 6.06
C HIS A 65 1.99 -0.69 5.54
N LEU A 66 1.74 -0.40 4.26
CA LEU A 66 0.41 -0.24 3.68
C LEU A 66 -0.56 -1.40 3.98
N GLY A 67 -0.09 -2.65 3.85
CA GLY A 67 -0.92 -3.83 4.09
C GLY A 67 -1.34 -4.03 5.54
N ARG A 68 -0.71 -3.33 6.50
CA ARG A 68 -1.09 -3.40 7.92
C ARG A 68 -2.40 -2.67 8.21
N TRP A 69 -2.67 -1.56 7.53
CA TRP A 69 -3.72 -0.63 7.94
C TRP A 69 -4.70 -0.23 6.82
N ALA A 70 -4.33 -0.40 5.54
CA ALA A 70 -5.14 0.09 4.42
C ALA A 70 -6.54 -0.53 4.34
N GLU A 71 -6.70 -1.81 4.66
CA GLU A 71 -8.02 -2.46 4.69
C GLU A 71 -8.92 -1.91 5.82
N ALA A 72 -8.36 -1.68 7.01
CA ALA A 72 -9.07 -1.06 8.12
C ALA A 72 -9.47 0.39 7.78
N PHE A 73 -8.56 1.14 7.16
CA PHE A 73 -8.87 2.49 6.66
C PHE A 73 -9.99 2.48 5.61
N ALA A 74 -9.95 1.54 4.66
CA ALA A 74 -11.02 1.37 3.68
C ALA A 74 -12.37 1.08 4.36
N GLY A 75 -12.40 0.20 5.36
CA GLY A 75 -13.60 -0.06 6.17
C GLY A 75 -14.14 1.21 6.85
N ALA A 76 -13.25 2.00 7.47
CA ALA A 76 -13.60 3.26 8.11
C ALA A 76 -14.16 4.30 7.11
N VAL A 77 -13.54 4.46 5.95
CA VAL A 77 -14.02 5.37 4.90
C VAL A 77 -15.42 4.96 4.43
N ALA A 78 -15.63 3.67 4.16
CA ALA A 78 -16.93 3.16 3.71
C ALA A 78 -18.03 3.38 4.76
N GLY A 79 -17.72 3.27 6.06
CA GLY A 79 -18.65 3.54 7.15
C GLY A 79 -18.91 5.03 7.41
N ALA A 80 -17.96 5.91 7.07
CA ALA A 80 -18.01 7.34 7.37
C ALA A 80 -18.65 8.20 6.28
N THR A 81 -18.86 7.69 5.06
CA THR A 81 -19.35 8.48 3.93
C THR A 81 -20.63 7.93 3.30
N PRO A 82 -21.64 8.78 3.02
CA PRO A 82 -22.79 8.40 2.20
C PRO A 82 -22.48 8.50 0.68
N GLU A 83 -21.30 9.01 0.29
CA GLU A 83 -20.96 9.24 -1.10
C GLU A 83 -20.50 7.95 -1.80
N ARG A 84 -21.17 7.63 -2.91
CA ARG A 84 -20.90 6.41 -3.69
C ARG A 84 -19.46 6.32 -4.22
N LEU A 85 -18.86 7.45 -4.60
CA LEU A 85 -17.50 7.48 -5.14
C LEU A 85 -16.47 7.02 -4.09
N HIS A 86 -16.49 7.65 -2.92
CA HIS A 86 -15.57 7.34 -1.82
C HIS A 86 -15.78 5.91 -1.30
N ALA A 87 -17.03 5.46 -1.19
CA ALA A 87 -17.34 4.07 -0.83
C ALA A 87 -16.79 3.06 -1.86
N ALA A 88 -16.93 3.35 -3.16
CA ALA A 88 -16.39 2.49 -4.22
C ALA A 88 -14.84 2.48 -4.23
N ALA A 89 -14.21 3.64 -4.01
CA ALA A 89 -12.76 3.75 -3.92
C ALA A 89 -12.21 2.96 -2.73
N ALA A 90 -12.87 3.02 -1.57
CA ALA A 90 -12.51 2.23 -0.40
C ALA A 90 -12.65 0.72 -0.65
N ALA A 91 -13.76 0.28 -1.26
CA ALA A 91 -13.95 -1.13 -1.61
C ALA A 91 -12.88 -1.63 -2.60
N LEU A 92 -12.50 -0.81 -3.59
CA LEU A 92 -11.43 -1.11 -4.52
C LEU A 92 -10.07 -1.23 -3.79
N LEU A 93 -9.76 -0.28 -2.92
CA LEU A 93 -8.52 -0.30 -2.13
C LEU A 93 -8.40 -1.59 -1.31
N ALA A 94 -9.45 -1.96 -0.57
CA ALA A 94 -9.44 -3.19 0.24
C ALA A 94 -9.25 -4.45 -0.63
N ALA A 95 -9.97 -4.55 -1.74
CA ALA A 95 -9.86 -5.68 -2.66
C ALA A 95 -8.47 -5.77 -3.30
N TRP A 96 -7.89 -4.63 -3.67
CA TRP A 96 -6.56 -4.57 -4.24
C TRP A 96 -5.48 -4.97 -3.22
N ILE A 97 -5.52 -4.42 -2.01
CA ILE A 97 -4.56 -4.79 -0.95
C ILE A 97 -4.59 -6.29 -0.65
N ALA A 98 -5.78 -6.89 -0.55
CA ALA A 98 -5.90 -8.33 -0.33
C ALA A 98 -5.25 -9.14 -1.47
N ALA A 99 -5.49 -8.75 -2.71
CA ALA A 99 -4.93 -9.41 -3.89
C ALA A 99 -3.40 -9.27 -3.97
N GLU A 100 -2.85 -8.08 -3.71
CA GLU A 100 -1.40 -7.85 -3.74
C GLU A 100 -0.68 -8.58 -2.60
N VAL A 101 -1.25 -8.58 -1.40
CA VAL A 101 -0.69 -9.33 -0.26
C VAL A 101 -0.62 -10.82 -0.58
N GLU A 102 -1.67 -11.38 -1.20
CA GLU A 102 -1.68 -12.77 -1.65
C GLU A 102 -0.65 -13.02 -2.77
N ALA A 103 -0.67 -12.21 -3.82
CA ALA A 103 0.16 -12.38 -5.02
C ALA A 103 1.66 -12.28 -4.69
N LEU A 104 2.03 -11.32 -3.84
CA LEU A 104 3.41 -11.12 -3.43
C LEU A 104 3.79 -11.98 -2.22
N GLY A 105 2.86 -12.64 -1.55
CA GLY A 105 3.14 -13.42 -0.33
C GLY A 105 3.63 -12.54 0.82
N ALA A 106 3.07 -11.34 0.94
CA ALA A 106 3.34 -10.45 2.07
C ALA A 106 2.63 -10.97 3.34
N VAL A 107 3.14 -10.60 4.51
CA VAL A 107 2.62 -11.09 5.81
C VAL A 107 2.38 -9.95 6.81
N PRO A 108 1.53 -8.96 6.48
CA PRO A 108 1.30 -7.83 7.37
C PRO A 108 0.63 -8.26 8.68
N GLU A 109 1.11 -7.68 9.78
CA GLU A 109 0.39 -7.71 11.05
C GLU A 109 -0.71 -6.65 11.01
N ARG A 110 -1.94 -7.12 10.74
CA ARG A 110 -3.10 -6.27 10.47
C ARG A 110 -3.57 -5.53 11.72
N VAL A 111 -3.84 -4.24 11.55
CA VAL A 111 -4.53 -3.40 12.53
C VAL A 111 -6.03 -3.67 12.39
N LEU A 112 -6.69 -3.98 13.50
CA LEU A 112 -8.15 -4.13 13.56
C LEU A 112 -8.79 -2.80 13.92
N LEU A 113 -9.93 -2.49 13.31
CA LEU A 113 -10.76 -1.38 13.78
C LEU A 113 -11.30 -1.68 15.19
N PRO A 114 -11.52 -0.66 16.03
CA PRO A 114 -12.05 -0.86 17.39
C PRO A 114 -13.33 -1.71 17.43
N GLU A 115 -14.22 -1.53 16.45
CA GLU A 115 -15.49 -2.27 16.36
C GLU A 115 -15.32 -3.76 15.96
N GLU A 116 -14.17 -4.13 15.39
CA GLU A 116 -13.83 -5.50 14.99
C GLU A 116 -13.02 -6.22 16.08
N ALA A 117 -12.19 -5.49 16.82
CA ALA A 117 -11.42 -6.01 17.95
C ALA A 117 -12.31 -6.49 19.12
N GLU A 118 -13.51 -5.91 19.28
CA GLU A 118 -14.49 -6.34 20.29
C GLU A 118 -15.27 -7.62 19.93
N ARG A 119 -15.08 -8.17 18.71
CA ARG A 119 -15.78 -9.38 18.22
C ARG A 119 -14.91 -10.65 18.18
N VAL A 120 -13.65 -10.55 18.60
CA VAL A 120 -12.65 -11.65 18.65
C VAL A 120 -12.39 -12.02 20.10
#